data_AF-A0A7S3AXR8-F1
#
_entry.id   AF-A0A7S3AXR8-F1
#
_cell.length_a   1.000
_cell.length_b   1.000
_cell.length_c   1.000
_cell.angle_alpha   90.00
_cell.angle_beta   90.00
_cell.angle_gamma   90.00
#
_symmetry.space_group_name_H-M   'P 1'
#
loop_
_entity.id
_entity.type
_entity.pdbx_description
1 polymer ?
#
loop_
_entity_poly.entity_id
_entity_poly.type
_entity_poly.pdbx_seq_one_letter_code
_entity_poly.pdbx_strand_id
1 'polypeptide(L)'
;QLSAVDPANVVVKVPVTECGTTAAAKLVNQGVRVCLTACYARHQAIVAAGVGAEYLAPYLGRMTDAGKDGLQECLQMQDIVDGMGSGTRILVASLRDVDLLSSLTEKGIGTLTFSPAVARQLFDVPLTTAAATAFEEAAKRGGSGVQTAALTVSERAALTVYTRPRGGMKGQWIPTRP
;
A
#
# COMPACT_ATOMS: atom_id res chain seq x y z
N GLN A 1 -22.06 -10.61 9.86
CA GLN A 1 -20.81 -11.04 9.20
C GLN A 1 -20.05 -9.79 8.75
N LEU A 2 -18.75 -9.65 9.03
CA LEU A 2 -17.97 -8.44 8.69
C LEU A 2 -18.00 -8.13 7.19
N SER A 3 -17.95 -9.16 6.34
CA SER A 3 -18.01 -9.03 4.88
C SER A 3 -19.33 -8.45 4.35
N ALA A 4 -20.41 -8.51 5.13
CA ALA A 4 -21.72 -8.01 4.71
C ALA A 4 -21.89 -6.50 4.95
N VAL A 5 -20.97 -5.86 5.69
CA VAL A 5 -21.06 -4.42 6.00
C VAL A 5 -20.86 -3.57 4.75
N ASP A 6 -19.85 -3.92 3.95
CA ASP A 6 -19.59 -3.33 2.64
C ASP A 6 -18.84 -4.37 1.79
N PRO A 7 -19.55 -5.24 1.07
CA PRO A 7 -18.94 -6.32 0.28
C PRO A 7 -17.97 -5.82 -0.80
N ALA A 8 -18.13 -4.57 -1.26
CA ALA A 8 -17.30 -3.98 -2.31
C ALA A 8 -15.93 -3.56 -1.78
N ASN A 9 -15.84 -3.18 -0.49
CA ASN A 9 -14.62 -2.59 0.07
C ASN A 9 -13.99 -3.41 1.22
N VAL A 10 -14.75 -4.28 1.87
CA VAL A 10 -14.25 -5.06 3.01
C VAL A 10 -13.43 -6.27 2.55
N VAL A 11 -12.24 -6.41 3.14
CA VAL A 11 -11.38 -7.58 3.02
C VAL A 11 -11.15 -8.16 4.41
N VAL A 12 -11.53 -9.41 4.64
CA VAL A 12 -11.41 -10.05 5.95
C VAL A 12 -9.96 -10.47 6.21
N LYS A 13 -9.36 -9.92 7.26
CA LYS A 13 -7.99 -10.27 7.66
C LYS A 13 -7.97 -11.50 8.56
N VAL A 14 -7.15 -12.48 8.20
CA VAL A 14 -6.98 -13.73 8.97
C VAL A 14 -5.49 -14.05 9.11
N PRO A 15 -4.97 -14.41 10.30
CA PRO A 15 -3.56 -14.80 10.44
C PRO A 15 -3.22 -16.03 9.59
N VAL A 16 -2.03 -16.07 8.99
CA VAL A 16 -1.53 -17.24 8.21
C VAL A 16 -1.03 -18.37 9.12
N THR A 17 -1.95 -18.88 9.94
CA THR A 17 -1.80 -20.12 10.72
C THR A 17 -2.60 -21.23 10.07
N GLU A 18 -2.44 -22.48 10.50
CA GLU A 18 -3.24 -23.60 9.97
C GLU A 18 -4.75 -23.39 10.14
N CYS A 19 -5.18 -23.02 11.36
CA CYS A 19 -6.58 -22.72 11.65
C CYS A 19 -7.07 -21.49 10.86
N GLY A 20 -6.26 -20.43 10.80
CA GLY A 20 -6.59 -19.22 10.05
C GLY A 20 -6.70 -19.49 8.54
N THR A 21 -5.81 -20.30 8.00
CA THR A 21 -5.83 -20.71 6.59
C THR A 21 -7.04 -21.59 6.28
N THR A 22 -7.42 -22.49 7.20
CA THR A 22 -8.65 -23.29 7.07
C THR A 22 -9.90 -22.40 7.06
N ALA A 23 -9.94 -21.38 7.92
CA ALA A 23 -11.03 -20.40 7.91
C ALA A 23 -11.03 -19.56 6.62
N ALA A 24 -9.85 -19.11 6.17
CA ALA A 24 -9.68 -18.36 4.93
C ALA A 24 -10.18 -19.15 3.71
N ALA A 25 -9.85 -20.44 3.61
CA ALA A 25 -10.32 -21.29 2.51
C ALA A 25 -11.86 -21.38 2.48
N LYS A 26 -12.52 -21.53 3.64
CA LYS A 26 -13.98 -21.52 3.73
C LYS A 26 -14.57 -20.18 3.29
N LEU A 27 -13.96 -19.08 3.71
CA LEU A 27 -14.40 -17.73 3.36
C LEU A 27 -14.23 -17.45 1.85
N VAL A 28 -13.08 -17.81 1.27
CA VAL A 28 -12.81 -17.66 -0.17
C VAL A 28 -13.81 -18.49 -0.99
N ASN A 29 -14.11 -19.72 -0.58
CA ASN A 29 -15.14 -20.56 -1.22
C ASN A 29 -16.56 -19.97 -1.14
N GLN A 30 -16.81 -19.05 -0.21
CA GLN A 30 -18.06 -18.30 -0.09
C GLN A 30 -18.03 -16.96 -0.84
N GLY A 31 -16.97 -16.68 -1.62
CA GLY A 31 -16.79 -15.42 -2.34
C GLY A 31 -16.34 -14.25 -1.47
N VAL A 32 -15.90 -14.51 -0.21
CA VAL A 32 -15.41 -13.46 0.67
C VAL A 32 -13.95 -13.15 0.34
N ARG A 33 -13.66 -11.86 0.15
CA ARG A 33 -12.30 -11.34 -0.05
C ARG A 33 -11.50 -11.48 1.24
N VAL A 34 -10.35 -12.16 1.16
CA VAL A 34 -9.50 -12.44 2.32
C VAL A 34 -8.09 -11.88 2.15
N CYS A 35 -7.56 -11.34 3.24
CA CYS A 35 -6.15 -11.02 3.40
C CYS A 35 -5.54 -11.93 4.46
N LEU A 36 -4.63 -12.81 4.07
CA LEU A 36 -3.79 -13.51 5.04
C LEU A 36 -2.76 -12.54 5.62
N THR A 37 -2.66 -12.45 6.94
CA THR A 37 -1.84 -11.47 7.65
C THR A 37 -0.94 -12.13 8.70
N ALA A 38 -0.10 -11.34 9.37
CA ALA A 38 0.94 -11.86 10.26
C ALA A 38 1.89 -12.86 9.54
N CYS A 39 2.28 -12.51 8.32
CA CYS A 39 3.23 -13.27 7.51
C CYS A 39 4.67 -12.82 7.82
N TYR A 40 5.56 -13.81 8.03
CA TYR A 40 6.96 -13.60 8.43
C TYR A 40 7.96 -14.49 7.66
N ALA A 41 7.50 -15.29 6.70
CA ALA A 41 8.37 -16.15 5.91
C ALA A 41 7.81 -16.41 4.51
N ARG A 42 8.66 -16.35 3.48
CA ARG A 42 8.27 -16.45 2.08
C ARG A 42 7.43 -17.67 1.69
N HIS A 43 7.64 -18.82 2.33
CA HIS A 43 6.84 -20.02 2.04
C HIS A 43 5.35 -19.85 2.38
N GLN A 44 4.99 -18.89 3.23
CA GLN A 44 3.59 -18.53 3.50
C GLN A 44 2.90 -17.88 2.30
N ALA A 45 3.65 -17.43 1.29
CA ALA A 45 3.09 -17.00 0.00
C ALA A 45 2.48 -18.16 -0.79
N ILE A 46 3.06 -19.36 -0.70
CA ILE A 46 2.50 -20.58 -1.29
C ILE A 46 1.12 -20.86 -0.68
N VAL A 47 1.00 -20.70 0.64
CA VAL A 47 -0.26 -20.89 1.36
C VAL A 47 -1.32 -19.90 0.87
N ALA A 48 -0.98 -18.60 0.80
CA ALA A 48 -1.91 -17.57 0.36
C ALA A 48 -2.38 -17.75 -1.08
N ALA A 49 -1.45 -18.07 -1.98
CA ALA A 49 -1.76 -18.37 -3.37
C ALA A 49 -2.62 -19.64 -3.49
N GLY A 50 -2.28 -20.70 -2.75
CA GLY A 50 -2.99 -21.97 -2.79
C GLY A 50 -4.44 -21.88 -2.29
N VAL A 51 -4.73 -21.04 -1.29
CA VAL A 51 -6.12 -20.82 -0.84
C VAL A 51 -6.87 -19.76 -1.64
N GLY A 52 -6.23 -19.09 -2.60
CA GLY A 52 -6.85 -18.01 -3.36
C GLY A 52 -7.12 -16.74 -2.55
N ALA A 53 -6.29 -16.44 -1.55
CA ALA A 53 -6.40 -15.19 -0.81
C ALA A 53 -6.10 -14.00 -1.74
N GLU A 54 -6.88 -12.91 -1.62
CA GLU A 54 -6.65 -11.72 -2.44
C GLU A 54 -5.36 -11.01 -2.05
N TYR A 55 -5.00 -11.05 -0.77
CA TYR A 55 -3.77 -10.46 -0.27
C TYR A 55 -3.01 -11.38 0.69
N LEU A 56 -1.69 -11.26 0.67
CA LEU A 56 -0.79 -11.67 1.74
C LEU A 56 -0.12 -10.42 2.32
N ALA A 57 -0.19 -10.24 3.63
CA ALA A 57 0.39 -9.09 4.32
C ALA A 57 1.62 -9.47 5.16
N PRO A 58 2.83 -9.43 4.59
CA PRO A 58 4.08 -9.58 5.33
C PRO A 58 4.36 -8.35 6.20
N TYR A 59 4.89 -8.59 7.40
CA TYR A 59 5.25 -7.53 8.34
C TYR A 59 6.74 -7.22 8.23
N LEU A 60 7.11 -6.48 7.18
CA LEU A 60 8.50 -6.24 6.80
C LEU A 60 9.32 -5.71 7.97
N GLY A 61 8.91 -4.59 8.58
CA GLY A 61 9.66 -3.99 9.68
C GLY A 61 9.87 -4.95 10.86
N ARG A 62 8.90 -5.81 11.16
CA ARG A 62 9.05 -6.82 12.23
C ARG A 62 9.95 -7.98 11.84
N MET A 63 10.00 -8.36 10.55
CA MET A 63 10.99 -9.32 10.06
C MET A 63 12.40 -8.74 10.20
N THR A 64 12.58 -7.46 9.86
CA THR A 64 13.85 -6.74 10.06
C THR A 64 14.24 -6.66 11.53
N ASP A 65 13.30 -6.32 12.42
CA ASP A 65 13.53 -6.31 13.88
C ASP A 65 13.98 -7.69 14.39
N ALA A 66 13.55 -8.78 13.74
CA ALA A 66 13.92 -10.16 14.05
C ALA A 66 15.19 -10.65 13.34
N GLY A 67 15.97 -9.75 12.72
CA GLY A 67 17.25 -10.07 12.08
C GLY A 67 17.14 -10.67 10.67
N LYS A 68 15.97 -10.61 10.03
CA LYS A 68 15.80 -11.05 8.64
C LYS A 68 15.98 -9.90 7.66
N ASP A 69 16.36 -10.23 6.43
CA ASP A 69 16.23 -9.30 5.32
C ASP A 69 14.75 -9.23 4.89
N GLY A 70 14.00 -8.34 5.54
CA GLY A 70 12.57 -8.18 5.30
C GLY A 70 12.24 -7.74 3.87
N LEU A 71 13.12 -6.96 3.23
CA LEU A 71 12.94 -6.53 1.84
C LEU A 71 13.05 -7.74 0.92
N GLN A 72 14.12 -8.52 1.02
CA GLN A 72 14.31 -9.73 0.20
C GLN A 72 13.21 -10.75 0.43
N GLU A 73 12.75 -10.95 1.67
CA GLU A 73 11.61 -11.83 1.93
C GLU A 73 10.34 -11.39 1.19
N CYS A 74 10.05 -10.08 1.15
CA CYS A 74 8.87 -9.56 0.42
C CYS A 74 9.00 -9.73 -1.11
N LEU A 75 10.20 -9.51 -1.67
CA LEU A 75 10.46 -9.71 -3.10
C LEU A 75 10.31 -11.18 -3.49
N GLN A 76 10.87 -12.09 -2.70
CA GLN A 76 10.73 -13.52 -2.93
C GLN A 76 9.28 -14.00 -2.79
N MET A 77 8.49 -13.39 -1.90
CA MET A 77 7.03 -13.66 -1.85
C MET A 77 6.33 -13.23 -3.13
N GLN A 78 6.70 -12.08 -3.70
CA GLN A 78 6.17 -11.61 -4.98
C GLN A 78 6.52 -12.59 -6.11
N ASP A 79 7.79 -13.00 -6.20
CA ASP A 79 8.26 -13.98 -7.19
C ASP A 79 7.53 -15.33 -7.07
N ILE A 80 7.26 -15.80 -5.84
CA ILE A 80 6.50 -17.04 -5.60
C ILE A 80 5.08 -16.92 -6.12
N VAL A 81 4.38 -15.83 -5.80
CA VAL A 81 3.00 -15.61 -6.22
C VAL A 81 2.90 -15.49 -7.75
N ASP A 82 3.83 -14.77 -8.37
CA ASP A 82 3.91 -14.63 -9.83
C ASP A 82 4.24 -15.96 -10.50
N GLY A 83 5.19 -16.72 -9.96
CA GLY A 83 5.57 -18.05 -10.44
C GLY A 83 4.44 -19.08 -10.35
N MET A 84 3.53 -18.93 -9.38
CA MET A 84 2.31 -19.74 -9.28
C MET A 84 1.18 -19.26 -10.22
N GLY A 85 1.35 -18.15 -10.93
CA GLY A 85 0.29 -17.53 -11.72
C GLY A 85 -0.90 -17.05 -10.89
N SER A 86 -0.69 -16.80 -9.59
CA SER A 86 -1.76 -16.47 -8.66
C SER A 86 -2.20 -15.01 -8.78
N GLY A 87 -3.48 -14.74 -8.51
CA GLY A 87 -4.03 -13.40 -8.38
C GLY A 87 -3.77 -12.72 -7.03
N THR A 88 -3.18 -13.43 -6.06
CA THR A 88 -2.80 -12.88 -4.75
C THR A 88 -1.89 -11.66 -4.92
N ARG A 89 -2.04 -10.66 -4.05
CA ARG A 89 -1.16 -9.48 -4.03
C ARG A 89 -0.41 -9.37 -2.71
N ILE A 90 0.88 -9.04 -2.79
CA ILE A 90 1.69 -8.81 -1.60
C ILE A 90 1.40 -7.41 -1.06
N LEU A 91 0.64 -7.33 0.04
CA LEU A 91 0.32 -6.10 0.76
C LEU A 91 1.37 -5.85 1.86
N VAL A 92 2.51 -5.29 1.51
CA VAL A 92 3.59 -5.10 2.49
C VAL A 92 3.14 -4.12 3.57
N ALA A 93 3.28 -4.55 4.82
CA ALA A 93 2.86 -3.82 6.00
C ALA A 93 4.02 -3.60 6.97
N SER A 94 3.77 -2.84 8.03
CA SER A 94 4.78 -2.51 9.05
C SER A 94 5.98 -1.74 8.47
N LEU A 95 5.74 -0.89 7.47
CA LEU A 95 6.73 0.02 6.90
C LEU A 95 6.91 1.25 7.79
N ARG A 96 8.14 1.74 7.91
CA ARG A 96 8.51 2.85 8.79
C ARG A 96 9.33 3.95 8.11
N ASP A 97 9.67 3.75 6.83
CA ASP A 97 10.64 4.55 6.10
C ASP A 97 10.20 4.67 4.63
N VAL A 98 10.28 5.89 4.09
CA VAL A 98 9.85 6.24 2.74
C VAL A 98 10.78 5.69 1.66
N ASP A 99 12.07 5.52 1.94
CA ASP A 99 13.01 4.94 0.97
C ASP A 99 12.68 3.47 0.69
N LEU A 100 12.23 2.76 1.72
CA LEU A 100 11.74 1.40 1.59
C LEU A 100 10.44 1.30 0.77
N LEU A 101 9.53 2.29 0.89
CA LEU A 101 8.34 2.36 0.04
C LEU A 101 8.76 2.46 -1.44
N SER A 102 9.65 3.40 -1.77
CA SER A 102 10.19 3.58 -3.13
C SER A 102 10.83 2.29 -3.63
N SER A 103 11.74 1.71 -2.85
CA SER A 103 12.46 0.47 -3.19
C SER A 103 11.53 -0.70 -3.49
N LEU A 104 10.46 -0.87 -2.71
CA LEU A 104 9.46 -1.92 -2.94
C LEU A 104 8.68 -1.68 -4.23
N THR A 105 8.23 -0.45 -4.45
CA THR A 105 7.44 -0.10 -5.65
C THR A 105 8.24 -0.19 -6.94
N GLU A 106 9.52 0.24 -6.92
CA GLU A 106 10.46 0.10 -8.04
C GLU A 106 10.66 -1.35 -8.44
N LYS A 107 10.61 -2.27 -7.47
CA LYS A 107 10.76 -3.71 -7.66
C LYS A 107 9.44 -4.44 -7.93
N GLY A 108 8.36 -3.71 -8.15
CA GLY A 108 7.07 -4.27 -8.61
C GLY A 108 6.05 -4.55 -7.52
N ILE A 109 6.35 -4.32 -6.24
CA ILE A 109 5.38 -4.46 -5.16
C ILE A 109 4.50 -3.21 -5.11
N GLY A 110 3.28 -3.33 -5.68
CA GLY A 110 2.36 -2.20 -5.85
C GLY A 110 1.35 -1.98 -4.72
N THR A 111 1.35 -2.81 -3.67
CA THR A 111 0.37 -2.72 -2.57
C THR A 111 1.08 -2.60 -1.24
N LEU A 112 0.95 -1.44 -0.60
CA LEU A 112 1.64 -1.10 0.65
C LEU A 112 0.65 -0.55 1.68
N THR A 113 0.92 -0.77 2.97
CA THR A 113 0.21 -0.11 4.08
C THR A 113 1.19 0.40 5.12
N PHE A 114 1.00 1.66 5.50
CA PHE A 114 1.89 2.41 6.38
C PHE A 114 1.10 3.44 7.19
N SER A 115 1.71 3.97 8.25
CA SER A 115 1.02 4.90 9.17
C SER A 115 0.86 6.30 8.54
N PRO A 116 -0.06 7.13 9.06
CA PRO A 116 -0.16 8.53 8.66
C PRO A 116 1.14 9.32 8.86
N ALA A 117 1.99 8.92 9.81
CA ALA A 117 3.29 9.56 10.03
C ALA A 117 4.24 9.32 8.85
N VAL A 118 4.36 8.07 8.38
CA VAL A 118 5.14 7.74 7.17
C VAL A 118 4.54 8.41 5.95
N ALA A 119 3.21 8.48 5.85
CA ALA A 119 2.54 9.16 4.74
C ALA A 119 2.91 10.65 4.65
N ARG A 120 3.08 11.34 5.78
CA ARG A 120 3.52 12.75 5.79
C ARG A 120 4.97 12.91 5.34
N GLN A 121 5.84 11.97 5.68
CA GLN A 121 7.26 12.01 5.28
C GLN A 121 7.44 11.99 3.76
N LEU A 122 6.49 11.44 3.00
CA LEU A 122 6.53 11.48 1.52
C LEU A 122 6.59 12.90 0.95
N PHE A 123 6.15 13.90 1.71
CA PHE A 123 6.16 15.32 1.30
C PHE A 123 7.30 16.12 1.96
N ASP A 124 8.06 15.51 2.86
CA ASP A 124 9.10 16.17 3.65
C ASP A 124 10.46 16.14 2.93
N VAL A 125 10.55 16.89 1.84
CA VAL A 125 11.78 17.05 1.05
C VAL A 125 12.22 18.50 1.11
N PRO A 126 13.34 18.83 1.80
CA PRO A 126 13.76 20.23 2.03
C PRO A 126 13.90 21.06 0.75
N LEU A 127 14.44 20.46 -0.32
CA LEU A 127 14.57 21.12 -1.61
C LEU A 127 13.21 21.45 -2.24
N THR A 128 12.22 20.57 -2.08
CA THR A 128 10.84 20.80 -2.55
C THR A 128 10.21 21.96 -1.81
N THR A 129 10.35 22.00 -0.48
CA THR A 129 9.83 23.10 0.34
C THR A 129 10.50 24.42 -0.02
N ALA A 130 11.83 24.43 -0.18
CA ALA A 130 12.57 25.62 -0.59
C ALA A 130 12.13 26.13 -1.97
N ALA A 131 11.95 25.23 -2.93
CA ALA A 131 11.46 25.58 -4.26
C ALA A 131 10.04 26.17 -4.19
N ALA A 132 9.13 25.56 -3.42
CA ALA A 132 7.76 26.04 -3.25
C ALA A 132 7.73 27.48 -2.70
N THR A 133 8.51 27.76 -1.64
CA THR A 133 8.64 29.11 -1.07
C THR A 133 9.14 30.12 -2.11
N ALA A 134 10.18 29.77 -2.86
CA ALA A 134 10.74 30.65 -3.89
C ALA A 134 9.72 30.96 -5.01
N PHE A 135 8.91 29.97 -5.41
CA PHE A 135 7.82 30.17 -6.37
C PHE A 135 6.76 31.15 -5.85
N GLU A 136 6.35 31.02 -4.58
CA GLU A 136 5.38 31.93 -3.96
C GLU A 136 5.91 33.37 -3.86
N GLU A 137 7.18 33.54 -3.52
CA GLU A 137 7.83 34.86 -3.48
C GLU A 137 7.96 35.51 -4.85
N ALA A 138 8.25 34.72 -5.89
CA ALA A 138 8.28 35.21 -7.26
C ALA A 138 6.89 35.67 -7.73
N ALA A 139 5.84 34.91 -7.43
CA ALA A 139 4.46 35.27 -7.77
C ALA A 139 4.02 36.60 -7.13
N LYS A 140 4.39 36.83 -5.86
CA LYS A 140 4.11 38.11 -5.16
C LYS A 140 4.80 39.30 -5.81
N ARG A 141 6.01 39.11 -6.36
CA ARG A 141 6.78 40.18 -7.02
C ARG A 141 6.31 40.46 -8.44
N GLY A 142 5.81 39.46 -9.15
CA GLY A 142 5.29 39.59 -10.52
C GLY A 142 3.84 40.10 -10.60
N GLY A 143 3.11 40.15 -9.48
CA GLY A 143 1.70 40.54 -9.42
C GLY A 143 1.49 41.99 -9.01
N SER A 144 1.55 42.92 -9.97
CA SER A 144 0.82 44.18 -9.87
C SER A 144 -0.69 43.90 -9.93
N GLY A 145 -1.34 43.74 -8.77
CA GLY A 145 -2.79 43.94 -8.62
C GLY A 145 -3.72 42.74 -8.40
N VAL A 146 -3.28 41.60 -7.87
CA VAL A 146 -4.21 40.54 -7.42
C VAL A 146 -4.08 40.32 -5.91
N GLN A 147 -5.13 40.66 -5.15
CA GLN A 147 -5.24 40.31 -3.74
C GLN A 147 -5.24 38.77 -3.61
N THR A 148 -4.19 38.21 -3.03
CA THR A 148 -4.17 36.79 -2.64
C THR A 148 -5.00 36.64 -1.37
N ALA A 149 -6.26 36.21 -1.51
CA ALA A 149 -7.03 35.70 -0.39
C ALA A 149 -6.32 34.45 0.14
N ALA A 150 -5.99 34.43 1.42
CA ALA A 150 -5.47 33.25 2.09
C ALA A 150 -6.51 32.13 1.99
N LEU A 151 -6.22 31.11 1.17
CA LEU A 151 -6.98 29.87 1.16
C LEU A 151 -6.66 29.13 2.45
N THR A 152 -7.55 29.24 3.44
CA THR A 152 -7.58 28.32 4.58
C THR A 152 -7.86 26.92 4.03
N VAL A 153 -6.84 26.06 4.02
CA VAL A 153 -7.02 24.64 3.72
C VAL A 153 -7.79 24.03 4.89
N SER A 154 -9.09 23.81 4.67
CA SER A 154 -9.94 23.02 5.55
C SER A 154 -9.37 21.61 5.71
N GLU A 155 -9.30 21.10 6.94
CA GLU A 155 -8.75 19.79 7.35
C GLU A 155 -9.41 18.54 6.73
N ARG A 156 -10.15 18.67 5.63
CA ARG A 156 -10.74 17.54 4.89
C ARG A 156 -10.01 17.28 3.56
N ALA A 157 -8.70 17.06 3.63
CA ALA A 157 -8.00 16.40 2.53
C ALA A 157 -8.19 14.89 2.66
N ALA A 158 -9.24 14.36 2.01
CA ALA A 158 -9.37 12.92 1.84
C ALA A 158 -8.19 12.42 1.00
N LEU A 159 -7.39 11.52 1.58
CA LEU A 159 -6.29 10.83 0.92
C LEU A 159 -6.87 10.05 -0.28
N THR A 160 -6.73 10.59 -1.49
CA THR A 160 -7.15 9.90 -2.71
C THR A 160 -6.06 8.90 -3.06
N VAL A 161 -6.37 7.61 -2.90
CA VAL A 161 -5.50 6.52 -3.32
C VAL A 161 -5.59 6.41 -4.84
N TYR A 162 -4.46 6.23 -5.51
CA TYR A 162 -4.41 5.95 -6.94
C TYR A 162 -4.00 4.51 -7.14
N THR A 163 -4.76 3.78 -7.95
CA THR A 163 -4.38 2.42 -8.37
C THR A 163 -4.14 2.39 -9.86
N ARG A 164 -3.08 1.69 -10.28
CA ARG A 164 -2.80 1.45 -11.69
C ARG A 164 -3.69 0.29 -12.20
N PRO A 165 -4.48 0.47 -13.27
CA PRO A 165 -5.23 -0.63 -13.87
C PRO A 165 -4.26 -1.60 -14.56
N ARG A 166 -4.47 -2.92 -14.41
CA ARG A 166 -3.77 -3.92 -15.24
C ARG A 166 -4.23 -3.74 -16.70
N GLY A 167 -3.27 -3.55 -17.61
CA GLY A 167 -3.50 -3.43 -19.06
C GLY A 167 -3.56 -2.01 -19.64
N GLY A 168 -3.47 -0.96 -18.81
CA GLY A 168 -3.44 0.43 -19.29
C GLY A 168 -2.08 0.89 -19.82
N MET A 169 -2.09 1.81 -20.79
CA MET A 169 -0.89 2.49 -21.31
C MET A 169 -0.06 3.12 -20.16
N LYS A 170 1.27 3.10 -20.30
CA LYS A 170 2.19 3.72 -19.32
C LYS A 170 1.79 5.17 -19.05
N GLY A 171 1.53 5.51 -17.79
CA GLY A 171 1.29 6.89 -17.34
C GLY A 171 -0.14 7.24 -16.91
N GLN A 172 -1.12 6.34 -17.09
CA GLN A 172 -2.50 6.63 -16.72
C GLN A 172 -2.81 6.17 -15.28
N TRP A 173 -2.94 7.12 -14.36
CA TRP A 173 -3.37 6.92 -12.98
C TRP A 173 -4.85 7.32 -12.84
N ILE A 174 -5.67 6.46 -12.24
CA ILE A 174 -7.09 6.73 -12.03
C ILE A 174 -7.32 6.99 -10.54
N PRO A 175 -7.93 8.12 -10.14
CA PRO A 175 -8.28 8.36 -8.76
C PRO A 175 -9.40 7.39 -8.33
N THR A 176 -9.15 6.60 -7.28
CA THR A 176 -10.24 5.87 -6.61
C THR A 176 -10.83 6.80 -5.56
N ARG A 177 -12.09 7.20 -5.72
CA ARG A 177 -12.84 7.87 -4.65
C ARG A 177 -13.11 6.87 -3.51
N PRO A 178 -13.15 7.33 -2.25
CA PRO A 178 -13.59 6.49 -1.14
C PRO A 178 -15.01 5.96 -1.34
#